data_AF-A0A499V4P8-F1
#
_entry.id   AF-A0A499V4P8-F1
#
_cell.length_a   1.000
_cell.length_b   1.000
_cell.length_c   1.000
_cell.angle_alpha   90.00
_cell.angle_beta   90.00
_cell.angle_gamma   90.00
#
_symmetry.space_group_name_H-M   'P 1'
#
loop_
_entity.id
_entity.type
_entity.pdbx_description
1 polymer ?
#
loop_
_entity_poly.entity_id
_entity_poly.type
_entity_poly.pdbx_seq_one_letter_code
_entity_poly.pdbx_strand_id
1 'polypeptide(L)'
;MDRAEGGGVAAGAGDGDSSGTPGPAGAGIEFELEADDGTWCEQVKDVPSKGPWTLSAAGKILEAVTGHLAGGKKVRLVLSTGAPELHDLSKRARGADTLAEFEGMITKAQIPQFVQVLENWSDNGMPVDREVGWRYLQAVHVEHIPPEALRRLVVSEYELLFVGDPEVIVRQLSGYLDEHLHQRLTGSQIRSHLLTVPGVRPRLLAGDTGTLTALAGTVERFVRRVRRDKPAFGMAARPHVEQLYERLVAEDGPQMVVCEGSAGLGKSAVVTDVLVRLTEQGWPAAAVRMDGADASVQTAKDLGSG
;
A
#
# COMPACT_ATOMS: atom_id res chain seq x y z
N MET A 1 27.00 -3.27 24.94
CA MET A 1 26.12 -4.45 25.07
C MET A 1 24.70 -3.90 25.08
N ASP A 2 24.24 -3.15 24.08
CA ASP A 2 24.15 -3.38 22.63
C ASP A 2 23.40 -4.66 22.25
N ARG A 3 22.08 -4.50 22.10
CA ARG A 3 21.24 -5.24 21.16
C ARG A 3 20.29 -4.22 20.52
N ALA A 4 20.67 -3.79 19.33
CA ALA A 4 19.78 -3.22 18.34
C ALA A 4 19.26 -4.40 17.51
N GLU A 5 17.97 -4.70 17.60
CA GLU A 5 17.31 -5.69 16.74
C GLU A 5 15.89 -5.19 16.45
N GLY A 6 15.48 -5.31 15.18
CA GLY A 6 14.09 -5.26 14.76
C GLY A 6 13.76 -4.14 13.77
N GLY A 7 14.37 -4.14 12.59
CA GLY A 7 13.84 -3.45 11.41
C GLY A 7 13.32 -4.51 10.43
N GLY A 8 12.02 -4.50 10.17
CA GLY A 8 11.41 -5.18 9.02
C GLY A 8 11.01 -4.12 8.00
N VAL A 9 10.78 -4.49 6.74
CA VAL A 9 10.24 -3.60 5.69
C VAL A 9 9.09 -4.35 5.01
N ALA A 10 7.85 -3.88 5.12
CA ALA A 10 6.65 -4.46 4.51
C ALA A 10 5.72 -3.37 4.01
N ALA A 11 5.41 -3.41 2.72
CA ALA A 11 4.49 -2.50 2.08
C ALA A 11 3.07 -3.06 2.07
N GLY A 12 2.12 -2.28 2.57
CA GLY A 12 0.67 -2.47 2.38
C GLY A 12 0.19 -1.75 1.12
N ALA A 13 -0.91 -2.26 0.56
CA ALA A 13 -1.47 -1.95 -0.75
C ALA A 13 -1.75 -0.46 -1.03
N GLY A 14 -1.36 -0.03 -2.23
CA GLY A 14 -1.71 1.23 -2.88
C GLY A 14 -1.09 1.25 -4.28
N ASP A 15 -1.91 1.31 -5.33
CA ASP A 15 -1.47 1.37 -6.72
C ASP A 15 -1.03 2.83 -7.01
N GLY A 16 0.27 3.04 -7.20
CA GLY A 16 0.80 4.37 -7.54
C GLY A 16 2.19 4.27 -8.15
N ASP A 17 2.29 4.59 -9.44
CA ASP A 17 3.54 4.74 -10.18
C ASP A 17 4.08 6.16 -9.97
N SER A 18 5.23 6.34 -9.32
CA SER A 18 6.25 7.32 -9.72
C SER A 18 7.52 7.32 -8.85
N SER A 19 8.63 7.56 -9.55
CA SER A 19 10.02 7.61 -9.12
C SER A 19 10.32 8.60 -7.99
N GLY A 20 10.80 8.09 -6.86
CA GLY A 20 11.47 8.85 -5.80
C GLY A 20 12.72 8.11 -5.32
N THR A 21 13.87 8.77 -5.31
CA THR A 21 15.13 8.20 -4.83
C THR A 21 14.99 7.77 -3.36
N PRO A 22 15.35 6.53 -2.98
CA PRO A 22 15.28 6.10 -1.58
C PRO A 22 16.12 7.03 -0.71
N GLY A 23 15.54 7.55 0.37
CA GLY A 23 16.32 8.23 1.41
C GLY A 23 17.40 7.29 1.96
N PRO A 24 18.52 7.83 2.49
CA PRO A 24 19.59 7.00 3.02
C PRO A 24 19.06 6.09 4.14
N ALA A 25 19.41 4.80 4.05
CA ALA A 25 19.08 3.82 5.08
C ALA A 25 19.55 4.29 6.47
N GLY A 26 18.68 4.21 7.47
CA GLY A 26 19.03 4.49 8.87
C GLY A 26 18.62 5.86 9.43
N ALA A 27 17.80 6.65 8.72
CA ALA A 27 17.27 7.92 9.21
C ALA A 27 16.13 7.79 10.26
N GLY A 28 16.18 6.77 11.12
CA GLY A 28 15.21 6.58 12.21
C GLY A 28 13.76 6.31 11.77
N ILE A 29 13.60 5.67 10.60
CA ILE A 29 12.35 5.12 10.07
C ILE A 29 12.56 3.61 9.83
N GLU A 30 11.58 2.79 10.22
CA GLU A 30 11.61 1.34 10.01
C GLU A 30 10.98 0.97 8.66
N PHE A 31 9.89 1.64 8.26
CA PHE A 31 9.14 1.31 7.06
C PHE A 31 8.76 2.57 6.27
N GLU A 32 8.81 2.50 4.93
CA GLU A 32 8.10 3.44 4.07
C GLU A 32 6.94 2.73 3.36
N LEU A 33 5.77 3.36 3.41
CA LEU A 33 4.54 2.89 2.79
C LEU A 33 4.07 3.95 1.80
N GLU A 34 3.77 3.53 0.58
CA GLU A 34 3.09 4.39 -0.39
C GLU A 34 1.62 4.04 -0.40
N ALA A 35 0.79 5.04 -0.14
CA ALA A 35 -0.66 4.96 -0.17
C ALA A 35 -1.21 6.07 -1.06
N ASP A 36 -2.50 5.98 -1.41
CA ASP A 36 -3.18 6.96 -2.26
C ASP A 36 -3.10 8.39 -1.69
N ASP A 37 -2.99 8.52 -0.37
CA ASP A 37 -2.88 9.80 0.33
C ASP A 37 -1.42 10.25 0.56
N GLY A 38 -0.44 9.56 -0.02
CA GLY A 38 0.98 9.91 -0.04
C GLY A 38 1.89 8.87 0.61
N THR A 39 3.17 9.25 0.76
CA THR A 39 4.17 8.40 1.40
C THR A 39 4.14 8.56 2.92
N TRP A 40 4.03 7.43 3.61
CA TRP A 40 4.09 7.30 5.05
C TRP A 40 5.41 6.68 5.49
N CYS A 41 6.03 7.28 6.48
CA CYS A 41 7.19 6.74 7.18
C CYS A 41 6.73 6.21 8.53
N GLU A 42 6.80 4.89 8.74
CA GLU A 42 6.38 4.27 9.98
C GLU A 42 7.57 3.92 10.88
N GLN A 43 7.39 4.20 12.16
CA GLN A 43 8.31 3.82 13.23
C GLN A 43 7.53 3.06 14.30
N VAL A 44 7.90 1.80 14.55
CA VAL A 44 7.28 0.98 15.58
C VAL A 44 8.22 0.91 16.78
N LYS A 45 7.71 1.11 17.99
CA LYS A 45 8.52 0.93 19.21
C LYS A 45 7.75 0.17 20.28
N ASP A 46 8.34 -0.94 20.69
CA ASP A 46 7.94 -1.66 21.89
C ASP A 46 8.83 -1.28 23.08
N VAL A 47 8.27 -0.64 24.10
CA VAL A 47 8.96 -0.34 25.35
C VAL A 47 8.13 -0.83 26.53
N PRO A 48 8.16 -2.15 26.82
CA PRO A 48 7.19 -2.79 27.70
C PRO A 48 7.33 -2.45 29.21
N SER A 49 8.25 -1.57 29.62
CA SER A 49 8.60 -1.41 31.05
C SER A 49 8.84 0.01 31.58
N LYS A 50 8.58 1.09 30.81
CA LYS A 50 8.91 2.47 31.25
C LYS A 50 7.74 3.47 31.31
N GLY A 51 6.50 3.00 31.16
CA GLY A 51 5.32 3.88 31.09
C GLY A 51 5.19 4.58 29.73
N PRO A 52 4.25 5.53 29.59
CA PRO A 52 4.05 6.27 28.36
C PRO A 52 5.29 7.06 27.93
N TRP A 53 5.47 7.21 26.63
CA TRP A 53 6.52 8.04 26.06
C TRP A 53 6.28 9.51 26.40
N THR A 54 7.30 10.15 26.98
CA THR A 54 7.34 11.60 27.14
C THR A 54 7.85 12.27 25.87
N LEU A 55 7.60 13.57 25.70
CA LEU A 55 8.17 14.34 24.58
C LEU A 55 9.70 14.25 24.53
N SER A 56 10.36 14.25 25.69
CA SER A 56 11.82 14.08 25.77
C SER A 56 12.27 12.71 25.26
N ALA A 57 11.55 11.63 25.59
CA ALA A 57 11.88 10.29 25.11
C ALA A 57 11.66 10.17 23.59
N ALA A 58 10.61 10.82 23.06
CA ALA A 58 10.31 10.85 21.63
C ALA A 58 11.26 11.76 20.82
N GLY A 59 12.02 12.65 21.47
CA GLY A 59 12.83 13.68 20.80
C GLY A 59 13.79 13.13 19.74
N LYS A 60 14.49 12.03 20.02
CA LYS A 60 15.39 11.38 19.04
C LYS A 60 14.66 10.87 17.80
N ILE A 61 13.43 10.39 17.96
CA ILE A 61 12.61 9.93 16.85
C ILE A 61 12.17 11.14 16.03
N LEU A 62 11.68 12.19 16.70
CA LEU A 62 11.26 13.44 16.05
C LEU A 62 12.41 14.09 15.27
N GLU A 63 13.61 14.10 15.83
CA GLU A 63 14.83 14.59 15.17
C GLU A 63 15.15 13.79 13.91
N ALA A 64 15.14 12.46 14.02
CA ALA A 64 15.49 11.58 12.90
C ALA A 64 14.52 11.73 11.71
N VAL A 65 13.22 11.96 11.97
CA VAL A 65 12.22 12.08 10.91
C VAL A 65 12.15 13.45 10.25
N THR A 66 12.94 14.43 10.69
CA THR A 66 12.88 15.82 10.18
C THR A 66 13.05 15.89 8.65
N GLY A 67 14.00 15.12 8.09
CA GLY A 67 14.23 15.08 6.65
C GLY A 67 13.04 14.51 5.85
N HIS A 68 12.32 13.56 6.44
CA HIS A 68 11.11 12.98 5.82
C HIS A 68 9.97 14.00 5.81
N LEU A 69 9.77 14.71 6.92
CA LEU A 69 8.76 15.76 7.05
C LEU A 69 9.06 16.94 6.09
N ALA A 70 10.32 17.34 5.98
CA ALA A 70 10.76 18.35 5.00
C ALA A 70 10.51 17.91 3.55
N GLY A 71 10.65 16.61 3.27
CA GLY A 71 10.32 16.00 2.00
C GLY A 71 8.82 15.82 1.73
N GLY A 72 7.94 16.31 2.61
CA GLY A 72 6.48 16.22 2.45
C GLY A 72 5.89 14.86 2.81
N LYS A 73 6.66 13.95 3.42
CA LYS A 73 6.16 12.65 3.87
C LYS A 73 5.38 12.77 5.18
N LYS A 74 4.43 11.87 5.40
CA LYS A 74 3.74 11.70 6.68
C LYS A 74 4.53 10.73 7.56
N VAL A 75 4.44 10.89 8.88
CA VAL A 75 5.13 10.00 9.83
C VAL A 75 4.10 9.34 10.73
N ARG A 76 4.15 8.02 10.89
CA ARG A 76 3.32 7.27 11.85
C ARG A 76 4.20 6.62 12.92
N LEU A 77 3.96 6.98 14.17
CA LEU A 77 4.62 6.40 15.33
C LEU A 77 3.66 5.41 15.99
N VAL A 78 3.94 4.11 15.88
CA VAL A 78 3.15 3.04 16.51
C VAL A 78 3.88 2.61 17.79
N LEU A 79 3.30 2.95 18.94
CA LEU A 79 3.95 2.79 20.25
C LEU A 79 3.18 1.82 21.14
N SER A 80 3.87 0.93 21.85
CA SER A 80 3.23 -0.05 22.74
C SER A 80 2.70 0.52 24.05
N THR A 81 3.23 1.67 24.51
CA THR A 81 2.80 2.37 25.75
C THR A 81 2.19 3.76 25.49
N GLY A 82 2.10 4.17 24.22
CA GLY A 82 1.55 5.45 23.78
C GLY A 82 2.44 6.67 24.09
N ALA A 83 2.10 7.82 23.50
CA ALA A 83 2.71 9.13 23.76
C ALA A 83 1.61 10.20 23.85
N PRO A 84 0.90 10.33 24.99
CA PRO A 84 -0.34 11.11 25.07
C PRO A 84 -0.13 12.60 24.73
N GLU A 85 0.97 13.20 25.20
CA GLU A 85 1.28 14.61 24.93
C GLU A 85 1.47 14.88 23.44
N LEU A 86 2.27 14.04 22.76
CA LEU A 86 2.52 14.14 21.32
C LEU A 86 1.27 13.80 20.50
N HIS A 87 0.50 12.80 20.94
CA HIS A 87 -0.76 12.43 20.31
C HIS A 87 -1.76 13.60 20.35
N ASP A 88 -1.97 14.21 21.51
CA ASP A 88 -2.91 15.31 21.67
C ASP A 88 -2.48 16.55 20.90
N LEU A 89 -1.19 16.89 20.93
CA LEU A 89 -0.64 18.00 20.17
C LEU A 89 -0.80 17.80 18.66
N SER A 90 -0.40 16.63 18.13
CA SER A 90 -0.52 16.34 16.70
C SER A 90 -1.97 16.27 16.22
N LYS A 91 -2.85 15.69 17.04
CA LYS A 91 -4.29 15.64 16.75
C LYS A 91 -4.92 17.03 16.68
N ARG A 92 -4.56 17.93 17.60
CA ARG A 92 -5.02 19.33 17.57
C ARG A 92 -4.41 20.11 16.41
N ALA A 93 -3.13 19.89 16.10
CA ALA A 93 -2.48 20.52 14.96
C ALA A 93 -3.23 20.21 13.65
N ARG A 94 -3.59 18.94 13.43
CA ARG A 94 -4.39 18.52 12.27
C ARG A 94 -5.81 19.09 12.22
N GLY A 95 -6.37 19.45 13.37
CA GLY A 95 -7.72 19.99 13.47
C GLY A 95 -7.83 21.49 13.21
N ALA A 96 -6.70 22.19 13.02
CA ALA A 96 -6.65 23.62 12.75
C ALA A 96 -6.21 23.87 11.30
N ASP A 97 -6.73 24.94 10.70
CA ASP A 97 -6.38 25.38 9.34
C ASP A 97 -5.24 26.42 9.34
N THR A 98 -4.94 27.01 10.50
CA THR A 98 -3.86 28.00 10.67
C THR A 98 -3.11 27.80 12.00
N LEU A 99 -1.85 28.24 12.06
CA LEU A 99 -1.08 28.26 13.30
C LEU A 99 -1.77 29.06 14.42
N ALA A 100 -2.36 30.20 14.10
CA ALA A 100 -3.06 31.03 15.09
C ALA A 100 -4.29 30.31 15.68
N GLU A 101 -5.02 29.56 14.86
CA GLU A 101 -6.13 28.73 15.32
C GLU A 101 -5.63 27.60 16.22
N PHE A 102 -4.58 26.87 15.80
CA PHE A 102 -3.95 25.83 16.60
C PHE A 102 -3.48 26.36 17.97
N GLU A 103 -2.82 27.50 17.99
CA GLU A 103 -2.37 28.16 19.23
C GLU A 103 -3.55 28.56 20.12
N GLY A 104 -4.71 28.88 19.54
CA GLY A 104 -5.97 29.08 20.25
C GLY A 104 -6.63 27.78 20.76
N MET A 105 -6.36 26.63 20.12
CA MET A 105 -6.89 25.32 20.51
C MET A 105 -6.10 24.63 21.63
N ILE A 106 -4.82 24.95 21.80
CA ILE A 106 -3.95 24.35 22.84
C ILE A 106 -4.07 25.10 24.17
N THR A 107 -3.91 24.38 25.28
CA THR A 107 -3.95 24.98 26.62
C THR A 107 -2.63 25.68 26.96
N LYS A 108 -2.65 26.57 27.98
CA LYS A 108 -1.42 27.20 28.49
C LYS A 108 -0.34 26.20 28.93
N ALA A 109 -0.75 25.01 29.39
CA ALA A 109 0.16 23.93 29.77
C ALA A 109 0.78 23.21 28.55
N GLN A 110 0.12 23.27 27.39
CA GLN A 110 0.59 22.65 26.15
C GLN A 110 1.49 23.58 25.32
N ILE A 111 1.54 24.88 25.61
CA ILE A 111 2.44 25.82 24.93
C ILE A 111 3.91 25.41 25.09
N PRO A 112 4.43 25.13 26.31
CA PRO A 112 5.80 24.64 26.47
C PRO A 112 6.05 23.29 25.79
N GLN A 113 5.04 22.41 25.77
CA GLN A 113 5.12 21.11 25.10
C GLN A 113 5.25 21.28 23.58
N PHE A 114 4.51 22.21 22.97
CA PHE A 114 4.66 22.53 21.56
C PHE A 114 6.07 23.07 21.27
N VAL A 115 6.58 24.00 22.08
CA VAL A 115 7.96 24.51 21.94
C VAL A 115 8.99 23.38 22.05
N GLN A 116 8.83 22.48 23.02
CA GLN A 116 9.70 21.32 23.18
C GLN A 116 9.69 20.39 21.97
N VAL A 117 8.55 20.22 21.30
CA VAL A 117 8.49 19.44 20.04
C VAL A 117 9.30 20.13 18.95
N LEU A 118 9.14 21.45 18.79
CA LEU A 118 9.85 22.24 17.78
C LEU A 118 11.38 22.18 17.93
N GLU A 119 11.88 22.09 19.17
CA GLU A 119 13.31 21.99 19.47
C GLU A 119 13.97 20.74 18.86
N ASN A 120 13.19 19.72 18.49
CA ASN A 120 13.73 18.50 17.85
C ASN A 120 13.91 18.66 16.33
N TRP A 121 13.37 19.72 15.73
CA TRP A 121 13.38 19.87 14.27
C TRP A 121 14.31 20.98 13.83
N SER A 122 15.25 20.62 12.96
CA SER A 122 16.15 21.56 12.30
C SER A 122 16.26 21.27 10.81
N ASP A 123 16.29 22.33 10.01
CA ASP A 123 16.58 22.26 8.58
C ASP A 123 17.95 22.89 8.32
N ASN A 124 18.86 22.13 7.72
CA ASN A 124 20.25 22.53 7.48
C ASN A 124 20.98 23.07 8.73
N GLY A 125 20.69 22.48 9.91
CA GLY A 125 21.28 22.87 11.19
C GLY A 125 20.67 24.12 11.82
N MET A 126 19.62 24.70 11.23
CA MET A 126 18.86 25.82 11.78
C MET A 126 17.52 25.33 12.33
N PRO A 127 17.09 25.76 13.54
CA PRO A 127 15.77 25.42 14.05
C PRO A 127 14.66 25.84 13.08
N VAL A 128 13.67 24.96 12.88
CA VAL A 128 12.51 25.30 12.06
C VAL A 128 11.68 26.39 12.73
N ASP A 129 11.03 27.25 11.93
CA ASP A 129 10.10 28.22 12.48
C ASP A 129 8.80 27.56 12.97
N ARG A 130 7.97 28.33 13.69
CA ARG A 130 6.72 27.80 14.30
C ARG A 130 5.71 27.34 13.27
N GLU A 131 5.64 27.99 12.11
CA GLU A 131 4.66 27.66 11.06
C GLU A 131 5.04 26.35 10.39
N VAL A 132 6.32 26.19 10.03
CA VAL A 132 6.88 24.94 9.48
C VAL A 132 6.74 23.81 10.50
N GLY A 133 7.11 24.07 11.75
CA GLY A 133 6.99 23.07 12.80
C GLY A 133 5.55 22.67 13.10
N TRP A 134 4.59 23.59 13.05
CA TRP A 134 3.17 23.23 13.15
C TRP A 134 2.73 22.33 11.98
N ARG A 135 3.15 22.61 10.75
CA ARG A 135 2.88 21.74 9.58
C ARG A 135 3.53 20.36 9.72
N TYR A 136 4.75 20.30 10.24
CA TYR A 136 5.40 19.03 10.56
C TYR A 136 4.61 18.24 11.61
N LEU A 137 4.12 18.93 12.64
CA LEU A 137 3.28 18.32 13.68
C LEU A 137 1.95 17.81 13.12
N GLN A 138 1.37 18.46 12.11
CA GLN A 138 0.18 17.95 11.40
C GLN A 138 0.46 16.60 10.73
N ALA A 139 1.65 16.45 10.13
CA ALA A 139 2.07 15.24 9.43
C ALA A 139 2.54 14.09 10.35
N VAL A 140 2.66 14.32 11.67
CA VAL A 140 3.04 13.28 12.65
C VAL A 140 1.80 12.64 13.27
N HIS A 141 1.63 11.33 13.07
CA HIS A 141 0.54 10.54 13.62
C HIS A 141 1.07 9.63 14.73
N VAL A 142 0.42 9.63 15.90
CA VAL A 142 0.80 8.76 17.02
C VAL A 142 -0.33 7.78 17.28
N GLU A 143 0.00 6.49 17.22
CA GLU A 143 -0.91 5.40 17.50
C GLU A 143 -0.41 4.59 18.69
N HIS A 144 -1.31 4.30 19.62
CA HIS A 144 -1.03 3.42 20.75
C HIS A 144 -1.67 2.07 20.48
N ILE A 145 -0.84 1.06 20.20
CA ILE A 145 -1.30 -0.31 19.96
C ILE A 145 -0.47 -1.24 20.86
N PRO A 146 -1.07 -1.78 21.94
CA PRO A 146 -0.40 -2.78 22.76
C PRO A 146 -0.01 -4.02 21.94
N PRO A 147 1.09 -4.73 22.26
CA PRO A 147 1.59 -5.83 21.41
C PRO A 147 0.56 -6.95 21.21
N GLU A 148 -0.21 -7.29 22.25
CA GLU A 148 -1.28 -8.29 22.13
C GLU A 148 -2.43 -7.81 21.23
N ALA A 149 -2.76 -6.52 21.25
CA ALA A 149 -3.78 -5.95 20.38
C ALA A 149 -3.28 -5.94 18.93
N LEU A 150 -2.02 -5.56 18.70
CA LEU A 150 -1.39 -5.61 17.38
C LEU A 150 -1.39 -7.04 16.84
N ARG A 151 -1.00 -8.03 17.64
CA ARG A 151 -1.03 -9.45 17.25
C ARG A 151 -2.45 -9.89 16.86
N ARG A 152 -3.46 -9.54 17.66
CA ARG A 152 -4.86 -9.88 17.35
C ARG A 152 -5.32 -9.23 16.04
N LEU A 153 -5.02 -7.95 15.83
CA LEU A 153 -5.33 -7.23 14.59
C LEU A 153 -4.70 -7.92 13.39
N VAL A 154 -3.39 -8.18 13.44
CA VAL A 154 -2.65 -8.84 12.37
C VAL A 154 -3.24 -10.22 12.06
N VAL A 155 -3.53 -11.03 13.09
CA VAL A 155 -4.16 -12.35 12.90
C VAL A 155 -5.53 -12.21 12.24
N SER A 156 -6.40 -11.31 12.73
CA SER A 156 -7.73 -11.09 12.16
C SER A 156 -7.68 -10.61 10.72
N GLU A 157 -6.75 -9.73 10.35
CA GLU A 157 -6.58 -9.28 8.96
C GLU A 157 -6.15 -10.44 8.04
N TYR A 158 -5.19 -11.26 8.45
CA TYR A 158 -4.78 -12.42 7.65
C TYR A 158 -5.86 -13.50 7.59
N GLU A 159 -6.66 -13.66 8.65
CA GLU A 159 -7.86 -14.48 8.59
C GLU A 159 -8.86 -13.92 7.58
N LEU A 160 -9.05 -12.61 7.47
CA LEU A 160 -9.96 -12.05 6.47
C LEU A 160 -9.45 -12.26 5.03
N LEU A 161 -8.14 -12.13 4.82
CA LEU A 161 -7.52 -12.13 3.49
C LEU A 161 -7.16 -13.52 2.95
N PHE A 162 -6.89 -14.50 3.83
CA PHE A 162 -6.39 -15.81 3.44
C PHE A 162 -7.08 -16.97 4.17
N VAL A 163 -7.21 -18.10 3.48
CA VAL A 163 -7.46 -19.39 4.11
C VAL A 163 -6.10 -20.03 4.37
N GLY A 164 -5.90 -20.50 5.60
CA GLY A 164 -4.63 -21.02 6.10
C GLY A 164 -4.53 -20.75 7.60
N ASP A 165 -3.45 -21.19 8.22
CA ASP A 165 -3.12 -20.84 9.61
C ASP A 165 -2.49 -19.42 9.64
N PRO A 166 -3.12 -18.42 10.28
CA PRO A 166 -2.62 -17.06 10.35
C PRO A 166 -1.22 -16.96 10.97
N GLU A 167 -0.88 -17.80 11.94
CA GLU A 167 0.43 -17.80 12.58
C GLU A 167 1.52 -18.31 11.62
N VAL A 168 1.17 -19.27 10.75
CA VAL A 168 2.06 -19.71 9.67
C VAL A 168 2.26 -18.59 8.66
N ILE A 169 1.18 -17.92 8.25
CA ILE A 169 1.22 -16.79 7.29
C ILE A 169 2.10 -15.66 7.82
N VAL A 170 1.87 -15.22 9.05
CA VAL A 170 2.65 -14.14 9.70
C VAL A 170 4.12 -14.52 9.76
N ARG A 171 4.46 -15.75 10.17
CA ARG A 171 5.85 -16.20 10.24
C ARG A 171 6.53 -16.23 8.87
N GLN A 172 5.84 -16.70 7.83
CA GLN A 172 6.38 -16.72 6.46
C GLN A 172 6.58 -15.30 5.95
N LEU A 173 5.61 -14.42 6.20
CA LEU A 173 5.75 -13.02 5.85
C LEU A 173 6.93 -12.39 6.56
N SER A 174 7.04 -12.49 7.89
CA SER A 174 8.17 -11.93 8.64
C SER A 174 9.53 -12.34 8.06
N GLY A 175 9.71 -13.65 7.77
CA GLY A 175 10.94 -14.13 7.14
C GLY A 175 11.18 -13.54 5.75
N TYR A 176 10.12 -13.43 4.93
CA TYR A 176 10.22 -12.81 3.61
C TYR A 176 10.63 -11.33 3.69
N LEU A 177 10.09 -10.58 4.64
CA LEU A 177 10.41 -9.16 4.83
C LEU A 177 11.85 -8.97 5.32
N ASP A 178 12.32 -9.84 6.22
CA ASP A 178 13.70 -9.84 6.72
C ASP A 178 14.73 -10.15 5.62
N GLU A 179 14.36 -10.98 4.63
CA GLU A 179 15.21 -11.27 3.46
C GLU A 179 15.23 -10.14 2.42
N HIS A 180 14.25 -9.24 2.47
CA HIS A 180 14.05 -8.17 1.50
C HIS A 180 14.20 -6.77 2.11
N LEU A 181 14.98 -6.65 3.19
CA LEU A 181 15.32 -5.35 3.78
C LEU A 181 15.94 -4.41 2.74
N HIS A 182 15.54 -3.14 2.79
CA HIS A 182 15.92 -2.09 1.84
C HIS A 182 15.46 -2.31 0.39
N GLN A 183 14.57 -3.27 0.14
CA GLN A 183 13.95 -3.48 -1.16
C GLN A 183 12.50 -2.98 -1.16
N ARG A 184 12.07 -2.43 -2.28
CA ARG A 184 10.67 -2.09 -2.50
C ARG A 184 9.89 -3.37 -2.77
N LEU A 185 8.89 -3.63 -1.93
CA LEU A 185 7.94 -4.72 -2.11
C LEU A 185 6.57 -4.16 -2.50
N THR A 186 5.86 -4.89 -3.35
CA THR A 186 4.48 -4.58 -3.75
C THR A 186 3.52 -5.59 -3.13
N GLY A 187 2.25 -5.23 -3.02
CA GLY A 187 1.20 -6.14 -2.54
C GLY A 187 1.13 -7.41 -3.39
N SER A 188 1.37 -7.34 -4.70
CA SER A 188 1.36 -8.50 -5.60
C SER A 188 2.56 -9.44 -5.35
N GLN A 189 3.75 -8.91 -5.06
CA GLN A 189 4.92 -9.71 -4.67
C GLN A 189 4.70 -10.43 -3.35
N ILE A 190 4.22 -9.71 -2.32
CA ILE A 190 3.91 -10.28 -1.00
C ILE A 190 2.84 -11.37 -1.15
N ARG A 191 1.77 -11.09 -1.89
CA ARG A 191 0.70 -12.06 -2.15
C ARG A 191 1.23 -13.29 -2.88
N SER A 192 2.03 -13.09 -3.93
CA SER A 192 2.62 -14.20 -4.71
C SER A 192 3.50 -15.09 -3.84
N HIS A 193 4.31 -14.50 -2.96
CA HIS A 193 5.11 -15.25 -1.98
C HIS A 193 4.21 -16.08 -1.05
N LEU A 194 3.21 -15.46 -0.44
CA LEU A 194 2.30 -16.16 0.49
C LEU A 194 1.54 -17.32 -0.17
N LEU A 195 1.20 -17.21 -1.46
CA LEU A 195 0.54 -18.28 -2.21
C LEU A 195 1.45 -19.46 -2.55
N THR A 196 2.76 -19.36 -2.32
CA THR A 196 3.67 -20.52 -2.39
C THR A 196 3.64 -21.39 -1.13
N VAL A 197 3.10 -20.86 -0.03
CA VAL A 197 3.06 -21.55 1.27
C VAL A 197 1.98 -22.65 1.24
N PRO A 198 2.31 -23.92 1.54
CA PRO A 198 1.34 -25.01 1.54
C PRO A 198 0.14 -24.73 2.46
N GLY A 199 -1.06 -24.84 1.90
CA GLY A 199 -2.31 -24.62 2.64
C GLY A 199 -2.76 -23.17 2.72
N VAL A 200 -1.94 -22.21 2.27
CA VAL A 200 -2.35 -20.80 2.13
C VAL A 200 -3.00 -20.58 0.77
N ARG A 201 -4.20 -20.00 0.77
CA ARG A 201 -4.91 -19.59 -0.45
C ARG A 201 -5.68 -18.29 -0.17
N PRO A 202 -6.06 -17.48 -1.18
CA PRO A 202 -6.85 -16.29 -0.94
C PRO A 202 -8.19 -16.64 -0.29
N ARG A 203 -8.61 -15.86 0.69
CA ARG A 203 -9.98 -15.91 1.20
C ARG A 203 -10.80 -14.94 0.37
N LEU A 204 -11.77 -15.49 -0.34
CA LEU A 204 -12.63 -14.72 -1.23
C LEU A 204 -13.78 -14.17 -0.41
N LEU A 205 -13.66 -12.90 0.00
CA LEU A 205 -14.72 -12.16 0.68
C LEU A 205 -15.77 -11.80 -0.37
N ALA A 206 -16.91 -12.49 -0.32
CA ALA A 206 -18.03 -12.41 -1.28
C ALA A 206 -17.67 -12.73 -2.74
N GLY A 207 -17.39 -14.00 -3.03
CA GLY A 207 -17.36 -14.53 -4.39
C GLY A 207 -17.10 -16.04 -4.38
N ASP A 208 -17.93 -16.81 -5.07
CA ASP A 208 -17.72 -18.24 -5.25
C ASP A 208 -16.34 -18.49 -5.89
N THR A 209 -15.48 -19.26 -5.20
CA THR A 209 -14.14 -19.65 -5.66
C THR A 209 -14.20 -20.32 -7.03
N GLY A 210 -15.26 -21.09 -7.29
CA GLY A 210 -15.53 -21.66 -8.60
C GLY A 210 -15.67 -20.57 -9.63
N THR A 211 -16.51 -19.57 -9.37
CA THR A 211 -16.78 -18.46 -10.28
C THR A 211 -15.55 -17.60 -10.59
N LEU A 212 -14.75 -17.17 -9.60
CA LEU A 212 -13.55 -16.35 -9.89
C LEU A 212 -12.46 -17.13 -10.64
N THR A 213 -12.24 -18.40 -10.26
CA THR A 213 -11.33 -19.29 -10.99
C THR A 213 -11.83 -19.54 -12.41
N ALA A 214 -13.13 -19.71 -12.57
CA ALA A 214 -13.76 -19.94 -13.85
C ALA A 214 -13.71 -18.68 -14.75
N LEU A 215 -13.88 -17.48 -14.19
CA LEU A 215 -13.67 -16.20 -14.87
C LEU A 215 -12.21 -16.01 -15.29
N ALA A 216 -11.24 -16.28 -14.42
CA ALA A 216 -9.82 -16.26 -14.80
C ALA A 216 -9.53 -17.26 -15.94
N GLY A 217 -10.15 -18.44 -15.88
CA GLY A 217 -10.10 -19.44 -16.95
C GLY A 217 -10.63 -18.94 -18.29
N THR A 218 -11.59 -18.00 -18.32
CA THR A 218 -12.05 -17.38 -19.58
C THR A 218 -10.94 -16.58 -20.26
N VAL A 219 -10.12 -15.87 -19.48
CA VAL A 219 -8.98 -15.10 -19.99
C VAL A 219 -7.94 -16.05 -20.59
N GLU A 220 -7.58 -17.13 -19.89
CA GLU A 220 -6.65 -18.14 -20.39
C GLU A 220 -7.13 -18.77 -21.70
N ARG A 221 -8.42 -19.15 -21.77
CA ARG A 221 -9.05 -19.71 -22.99
C ARG A 221 -8.99 -18.70 -24.14
N PHE A 222 -9.32 -17.45 -23.87
CA PHE A 222 -9.28 -16.37 -24.86
C PHE A 222 -7.86 -16.13 -25.37
N VAL A 223 -6.88 -15.99 -24.47
CA VAL A 223 -5.46 -15.80 -24.80
C VAL A 223 -4.93 -16.97 -25.62
N ARG A 224 -5.17 -18.22 -25.20
CA ARG A 224 -4.71 -19.42 -25.91
C ARG A 224 -5.25 -19.45 -27.34
N ARG A 225 -6.53 -19.11 -27.53
CA ARG A 225 -7.15 -19.07 -28.85
C ARG A 225 -6.53 -18.01 -29.74
N VAL A 226 -6.41 -16.78 -29.25
CA VAL A 226 -5.81 -15.68 -30.01
C VAL A 226 -4.35 -15.98 -30.36
N ARG A 227 -3.60 -16.64 -29.47
CA ARG A 227 -2.23 -17.10 -29.73
C ARG A 227 -2.16 -18.21 -30.78
N ARG A 228 -3.12 -19.14 -30.81
CA ARG A 228 -3.18 -20.20 -31.84
C ARG A 228 -3.35 -19.62 -33.25
N ASP A 229 -4.10 -18.53 -33.35
CA ASP A 229 -4.38 -17.88 -34.63
C ASP A 229 -3.28 -16.86 -35.02
N LYS A 230 -2.12 -16.85 -34.32
CA LYS A 230 -0.97 -16.00 -34.65
C LYS A 230 -0.28 -16.47 -35.94
N PRO A 231 0.04 -15.57 -36.88
CA PRO A 231 0.82 -15.91 -38.07
C PRO A 231 2.25 -16.35 -37.70
N ALA A 232 2.80 -17.31 -38.46
CA ALA A 232 4.14 -17.85 -38.24
C ALA A 232 5.27 -16.80 -38.36
N PHE A 233 5.03 -15.68 -39.04
CA PHE A 233 5.99 -14.58 -39.21
C PHE A 233 5.96 -13.54 -38.10
N GLY A 234 5.18 -13.77 -37.03
CA GLY A 234 5.10 -12.86 -35.88
C GLY A 234 4.08 -11.73 -36.05
N MET A 235 3.99 -10.88 -35.04
CA MET A 235 3.06 -9.75 -34.99
C MET A 235 3.82 -8.44 -35.15
N ALA A 236 3.27 -7.48 -35.88
CA ALA A 236 3.80 -6.11 -35.93
C ALA A 236 3.65 -5.43 -34.55
N ALA A 237 4.52 -4.45 -34.27
CA ALA A 237 4.43 -3.60 -33.07
C ALA A 237 3.08 -2.87 -33.01
N ARG A 238 2.50 -2.79 -31.82
CA ARG A 238 1.10 -2.34 -31.62
C ARG A 238 1.05 -1.15 -30.66
N PRO A 239 1.14 0.07 -31.16
CA PRO A 239 1.00 1.28 -30.32
C PRO A 239 -0.37 1.35 -29.61
N HIS A 240 -1.38 0.64 -30.11
CA HIS A 240 -2.71 0.61 -29.51
C HIS A 240 -2.81 -0.18 -28.19
N VAL A 241 -1.83 -1.03 -27.86
CA VAL A 241 -1.79 -1.73 -26.56
C VAL A 241 -1.59 -0.72 -25.44
N GLU A 242 -0.59 0.16 -25.57
CA GLU A 242 -0.31 1.21 -24.58
C GLU A 242 -1.49 2.18 -24.47
N GLN A 243 -2.02 2.66 -25.60
CA GLN A 243 -3.15 3.59 -25.61
C GLN A 243 -4.40 3.04 -24.92
N LEU A 244 -4.70 1.74 -25.12
CA LEU A 244 -5.85 1.11 -24.48
C LEU A 244 -5.59 0.86 -22.99
N TYR A 245 -4.38 0.42 -22.65
CA TYR A 245 -3.98 0.20 -21.26
C TYR A 245 -4.04 1.50 -20.45
N GLU A 246 -3.39 2.57 -20.90
CA GLU A 246 -3.39 3.88 -20.24
C GLU A 246 -4.81 4.43 -20.00
N ARG A 247 -5.71 4.25 -20.97
CA ARG A 247 -7.11 4.67 -20.82
C ARG A 247 -7.87 3.87 -19.76
N LEU A 248 -7.59 2.57 -19.62
CA LEU A 248 -8.28 1.71 -18.68
C LEU A 248 -7.79 1.90 -17.24
N VAL A 249 -6.53 2.30 -17.05
CA VAL A 249 -5.94 2.49 -15.72
C VAL A 249 -5.98 3.93 -15.22
N ALA A 250 -6.37 4.90 -16.05
CA ALA A 250 -6.53 6.29 -15.63
C ALA A 250 -7.64 6.43 -14.56
N GLU A 251 -7.39 7.26 -13.55
CA GLU A 251 -8.32 7.51 -12.43
C GLU A 251 -9.68 8.04 -12.91
N ASP A 252 -9.68 8.96 -13.88
CA ASP A 252 -10.88 9.46 -14.57
C ASP A 252 -11.14 8.72 -15.90
N GLY A 253 -10.70 7.48 -16.00
CA GLY A 253 -10.78 6.66 -17.19
C GLY A 253 -12.23 6.32 -17.59
N PRO A 254 -12.50 6.09 -18.89
CA PRO A 254 -13.82 5.69 -19.34
C PRO A 254 -14.22 4.30 -18.79
N GLN A 255 -15.45 4.18 -18.28
CA GLN A 255 -16.02 2.89 -17.86
C GLN A 255 -16.24 1.91 -19.03
N MET A 256 -16.30 2.42 -20.26
CA MET A 256 -16.51 1.61 -21.47
C MET A 256 -15.59 2.11 -22.59
N VAL A 257 -14.83 1.17 -23.18
CA VAL A 257 -13.99 1.44 -24.35
C VAL A 257 -14.44 0.56 -25.51
N VAL A 258 -14.80 1.18 -26.63
CA VAL A 258 -15.16 0.49 -27.85
C VAL A 258 -13.95 0.47 -28.78
N CYS A 259 -13.44 -0.71 -29.08
CA CYS A 259 -12.34 -0.90 -30.03
C CYS A 259 -12.90 -1.15 -31.44
N GLU A 260 -12.85 -0.14 -32.31
CA GLU A 260 -13.27 -0.26 -33.71
C GLU A 260 -12.11 -0.64 -34.64
N GLY A 261 -12.40 -1.36 -35.71
CA GLY A 261 -11.47 -1.67 -36.78
C GLY A 261 -11.99 -2.78 -37.68
N SER A 262 -11.50 -2.88 -38.91
CA SER A 262 -11.88 -3.95 -39.83
C SER A 262 -11.55 -5.34 -39.28
N ALA A 263 -12.28 -6.36 -39.78
CA ALA A 263 -11.96 -7.75 -39.47
C ALA A 263 -10.51 -8.07 -39.90
N GLY A 264 -9.79 -8.84 -39.08
CA GLY A 264 -8.40 -9.21 -39.36
C GLY A 264 -7.33 -8.20 -38.95
N LEU A 265 -7.68 -6.96 -38.53
CA LEU A 265 -6.70 -5.95 -38.10
C LEU A 265 -6.12 -6.16 -36.67
N GLY A 266 -6.34 -7.33 -36.07
CA GLY A 266 -5.66 -7.70 -34.83
C GLY A 266 -6.24 -7.13 -33.54
N LYS A 267 -7.47 -6.58 -33.54
CA LYS A 267 -8.18 -6.07 -32.35
C LYS A 267 -8.17 -7.03 -31.17
N SER A 268 -8.58 -8.28 -31.40
CA SER A 268 -8.62 -9.32 -30.35
C SER A 268 -7.25 -9.54 -29.73
N ALA A 269 -6.19 -9.40 -30.52
CA ALA A 269 -4.84 -9.57 -30.01
C ALA A 269 -4.32 -8.33 -29.27
N VAL A 270 -4.75 -7.10 -29.62
CA VAL A 270 -4.48 -5.91 -28.78
C VAL A 270 -5.18 -6.07 -27.41
N VAL A 271 -6.45 -6.47 -27.42
CA VAL A 271 -7.22 -6.75 -26.20
C VAL A 271 -6.57 -7.88 -25.38
N THR A 272 -6.06 -8.94 -26.03
CA THR A 272 -5.31 -10.00 -25.36
C THR A 272 -4.06 -9.48 -24.67
N ASP A 273 -3.25 -8.65 -25.33
CA ASP A 273 -2.01 -8.15 -24.78
C ASP A 273 -2.29 -7.22 -23.56
N VAL A 274 -3.35 -6.39 -23.63
CA VAL A 274 -3.80 -5.57 -22.50
C VAL A 274 -4.38 -6.41 -21.36
N LEU A 275 -5.20 -7.42 -21.66
CA LEU A 275 -5.76 -8.32 -20.65
C LEU A 275 -4.66 -9.04 -19.87
N VAL A 276 -3.64 -9.55 -20.56
CA VAL A 276 -2.48 -10.20 -19.91
C VAL A 276 -1.81 -9.22 -18.96
N ARG A 277 -1.51 -8.00 -19.42
CA ARG A 277 -0.88 -6.97 -18.59
C ARG A 277 -1.71 -6.61 -17.36
N LEU A 278 -3.02 -6.41 -17.51
CA LEU A 278 -3.92 -6.11 -16.39
C LEU A 278 -3.95 -7.28 -15.38
N THR A 279 -4.04 -8.53 -15.85
CA THR A 279 -4.03 -9.69 -14.96
C THR A 279 -2.69 -9.90 -14.24
N GLU A 280 -1.56 -9.60 -14.89
CA GLU A 280 -0.23 -9.63 -14.28
C GLU A 280 -0.08 -8.55 -13.19
N GLN A 281 -0.84 -7.45 -13.31
CA GLN A 281 -0.95 -6.41 -12.30
C GLN A 281 -2.01 -6.70 -11.23
N GLY A 282 -2.61 -7.89 -11.24
CA GLY A 282 -3.55 -8.33 -10.20
C GLY A 282 -5.00 -7.94 -10.42
N TRP A 283 -5.35 -7.34 -11.57
CA TRP A 283 -6.74 -7.02 -11.89
C TRP A 283 -7.56 -8.30 -12.11
N PRO A 284 -8.74 -8.43 -11.47
CA PRO A 284 -9.68 -9.49 -11.81
C PRO A 284 -10.29 -9.21 -13.19
N ALA A 285 -10.05 -10.10 -14.15
CA ALA A 285 -10.52 -9.95 -15.52
C ALA A 285 -11.30 -11.17 -16.00
N ALA A 286 -12.21 -10.94 -16.95
CA ALA A 286 -12.93 -11.97 -17.68
C ALA A 286 -12.98 -11.60 -19.16
N ALA A 287 -12.96 -12.60 -20.03
CA ALA A 287 -13.00 -12.41 -21.48
C ALA A 287 -14.20 -13.15 -22.08
N VAL A 288 -15.06 -12.41 -22.81
CA VAL A 288 -16.26 -12.97 -23.45
C VAL A 288 -16.21 -12.73 -24.94
N ARG A 289 -16.64 -13.74 -25.70
CA ARG A 289 -16.90 -13.61 -27.12
C ARG A 289 -18.39 -13.53 -27.35
N MET A 290 -18.86 -12.36 -27.79
CA MET A 290 -20.29 -12.15 -28.06
C MET A 290 -20.82 -13.04 -29.20
N ASP A 291 -19.95 -13.50 -30.10
CA ASP A 291 -20.32 -14.41 -31.19
C ASP A 291 -20.35 -15.90 -30.78
N GLY A 292 -20.00 -16.22 -29.53
CA GLY A 292 -20.06 -17.57 -28.97
C GLY A 292 -20.76 -17.64 -27.61
N ALA A 293 -21.29 -16.52 -27.11
CA ALA A 293 -22.04 -16.47 -25.86
C ALA A 293 -23.50 -16.86 -26.14
N ASP A 294 -23.98 -17.89 -25.45
CA ASP A 294 -25.38 -18.29 -25.46
C ASP A 294 -26.23 -17.26 -24.68
N ALA A 295 -27.49 -17.05 -25.07
CA ALA A 295 -28.40 -16.11 -24.40
C ALA A 295 -28.71 -16.50 -22.93
N SER A 296 -28.37 -17.72 -22.53
CA SER A 296 -28.42 -18.22 -21.15
C SER A 296 -27.26 -17.74 -20.26
N VAL A 297 -26.21 -17.12 -20.79
CA VAL A 297 -25.11 -16.55 -20.01
C VAL A 297 -25.56 -15.22 -19.38
N GLN A 298 -26.07 -15.27 -18.14
CA GLN A 298 -26.62 -14.09 -17.45
C GLN A 298 -25.88 -13.74 -16.15
N THR A 299 -25.00 -14.63 -15.68
CA THR A 299 -24.23 -14.42 -14.45
C THR A 299 -22.73 -14.66 -14.66
N ALA A 300 -21.91 -14.13 -13.75
CA ALA A 300 -20.47 -14.40 -13.68
C ALA A 300 -20.16 -15.91 -13.61
N LYS A 301 -21.03 -16.69 -12.94
CA LYS A 301 -20.92 -18.14 -12.83
C LYS A 301 -21.14 -18.83 -14.17
N ASP A 302 -22.20 -18.43 -14.90
CA ASP A 302 -22.51 -18.97 -16.22
C ASP A 302 -21.37 -18.67 -17.20
N LEU A 303 -20.83 -17.46 -17.13
CA LEU A 303 -19.70 -17.05 -17.95
C LEU A 303 -18.44 -17.89 -17.68
N GLY A 304 -18.15 -18.15 -16.41
CA GLY A 304 -17.00 -18.97 -16.04
C GLY A 304 -17.11 -20.42 -16.52
N SER A 305 -18.33 -20.97 -16.55
CA SER A 305 -18.60 -22.35 -16.97
C SER A 305 -18.53 -22.61 -18.48
N GLY A 306 -18.53 -21.56 -19.30
CA GLY A 306 -18.55 -21.62 -20.78
C GLY A 306 -17.20 -21.72 -21.48
#